data_AF-A0A1Q8G319-F1
#
_entry.id   AF-A0A1Q8G319-F1
#
_cell.length_a   1.000
_cell.length_b   1.000
_cell.length_c   1.000
_cell.angle_alpha   90.00
_cell.angle_beta   90.00
_cell.angle_gamma   90.00
#
_symmetry.space_group_name_H-M   'P 1'
#
loop_
_entity.id
_entity.type
_entity.pdbx_description
1 polymer ?
#
loop_
_entity_poly.entity_id
_entity_poly.type
_entity_poly.pdbx_seq_one_letter_code
_entity_poly.pdbx_strand_id
1 'polypeptide(L)' 'MAEQIVAASSAIDMIGPYLASRVVCPYCTYENTFVHLEGPGSDVKNVGPVCSHIRAHQADEDGNSQYHFSDEPREPREE' A
#
# COMPACT_ATOMS: atom_id res chain seq x y z
N MET A 1 6.25 19.38 4.42
CA MET A 1 5.87 18.15 3.69
C MET A 1 6.95 17.12 3.98
N ALA A 2 6.69 16.22 4.91
CA ALA A 2 7.53 15.06 5.12
C ALA A 2 6.90 13.88 4.37
N GLU A 3 7.66 13.28 3.45
CA GLU A 3 7.28 12.08 2.74
C GLU A 3 8.17 10.92 3.16
N GLN A 4 7.56 9.76 3.41
CA GLN A 4 8.25 8.53 3.76
C GLN A 4 7.84 7.44 2.78
N ILE A 5 8.86 6.78 2.23
CA ILE A 5 8.68 5.62 1.36
C ILE A 5 8.81 4.40 2.25
N VAL A 6 7.76 3.58 2.28
CA VAL A 6 7.71 2.35 3.06
C VAL A 6 7.46 1.21 2.09
N ALA A 7 8.38 0.24 2.08
CA ALA A 7 8.18 -0.99 1.35
C ALA A 7 7.01 -1.78 1.95
N ALA A 8 6.22 -2.42 1.10
CA ALA A 8 5.28 -3.42 1.54
C ALA A 8 6.02 -4.49 2.34
N SER A 9 5.35 -5.03 3.36
CA SER A 9 5.83 -6.19 4.07
C SER A 9 6.00 -7.33 3.05
N SER A 10 7.24 -7.84 2.94
CA SER A 10 7.57 -9.01 2.12
C SER A 10 7.05 -10.32 2.74
N ALA A 11 6.29 -10.23 3.84
CA ALA A 11 5.59 -11.37 4.39
C ALA A 11 4.58 -11.89 3.35
N ILE A 12 4.80 -13.12 2.89
CA ILE A 12 3.92 -13.81 1.95
C ILE A 12 2.61 -14.12 2.69
N ASP A 13 1.65 -13.22 2.58
CA ASP A 13 0.30 -13.42 3.08
C ASP A 13 -0.61 -13.70 1.87
N MET A 14 -1.49 -14.68 1.97
CA MET A 14 -2.42 -15.02 0.90
C MET A 14 -3.85 -14.81 1.39
N ILE A 15 -4.58 -13.90 0.74
CA ILE A 15 -6.00 -13.70 0.97
C ILE A 15 -6.75 -14.46 -0.13
N GLY A 16 -7.09 -15.71 0.16
CA GLY A 16 -7.66 -16.63 -0.82
C GLY A 16 -6.62 -16.99 -1.90
N PRO A 17 -6.93 -16.84 -3.21
CA PRO A 17 -5.99 -17.11 -4.30
C PRO A 17 -5.03 -15.95 -4.60
N TYR A 18 -5.15 -14.81 -3.90
CA TYR A 18 -4.39 -13.59 -4.20
C TYR A 18 -3.25 -13.35 -3.21
N LEU A 19 -2.12 -12.85 -3.72
CA LEU A 19 -0.98 -12.44 -2.90
C LEU A 19 -1.34 -11.14 -2.19
N ALA A 20 -1.28 -11.12 -0.87
CA ALA A 20 -1.57 -9.95 -0.05
C ALA A 20 -0.27 -9.24 0.36
N SER A 21 -0.23 -7.94 0.08
CA SER A 21 0.81 -7.01 0.48
C SER A 21 0.28 -6.11 1.58
N ARG A 22 0.88 -6.18 2.76
CA ARG A 22 0.52 -5.30 3.90
C ARG A 22 1.55 -4.19 4.06
N VAL A 23 1.11 -2.99 4.39
CA VAL A 23 1.99 -1.86 4.70
C VAL A 23 1.42 -1.04 5.84
N VAL A 24 2.26 -0.70 6.81
CA VAL A 24 1.86 0.10 7.96
C VAL A 24 2.24 1.55 7.72
N CYS A 25 1.29 2.46 7.90
CA CYS A 25 1.54 3.88 7.79
C CYS A 25 2.46 4.35 8.94
N PRO A 26 3.59 5.03 8.66
CA PRO A 26 4.50 5.50 9.72
C PRO A 26 3.94 6.68 10.54
N TYR A 27 2.86 7.33 10.06
CA TYR A 27 2.27 8.51 10.72
C TYR A 27 1.13 8.17 11.67
N CYS A 28 0.17 7.35 11.20
CA CYS A 28 -0.99 6.98 12.01
C CYS A 28 -0.99 5.51 12.46
N THR A 29 0.07 4.75 12.15
CA THR A 29 0.20 3.31 12.47
C THR A 29 -0.93 2.45 11.90
N TYR A 30 -1.65 2.98 10.91
CA TYR A 30 -2.76 2.28 10.27
C TYR A 30 -2.23 1.22 9.31
N GLU A 31 -2.68 -0.01 9.46
CA GLU A 31 -2.33 -1.13 8.60
C GLU A 31 -3.18 -1.10 7.33
N ASN A 32 -2.52 -1.00 6.18
CA ASN A 32 -3.15 -1.05 4.87
C ASN A 32 -2.88 -2.41 4.25
N THR A 33 -3.94 -3.07 3.79
CA THR A 33 -3.84 -4.36 3.12
C THR A 33 -4.24 -4.22 1.65
N PHE A 34 -3.32 -4.61 0.79
CA PHE A 34 -3.47 -4.63 -0.66
C PHE A 34 -3.36 -6.07 -1.15
N VAL A 35 -4.00 -6.41 -2.27
CA VAL A 35 -3.90 -7.71 -2.92
C VAL A 35 -3.52 -7.57 -4.38
N HIS A 36 -2.59 -8.40 -4.83
CA HIS A 36 -2.22 -8.51 -6.23
C HIS A 36 -3.26 -9.33 -6.98
N LEU A 37 -3.83 -8.78 -8.04
CA LEU A 37 -4.91 -9.43 -8.80
C LEU A 37 -4.41 -10.41 -9.86
N GLU A 38 -3.26 -10.15 -10.48
CA GLU A 38 -2.77 -10.92 -11.65
C GLU A 38 -1.39 -11.58 -11.44
N GLY A 39 -0.61 -11.16 -10.43
CA GLY A 39 0.74 -11.68 -10.16
C GLY A 39 1.58 -10.77 -9.27
N PRO A 40 2.78 -11.19 -8.85
CA PRO A 40 3.63 -10.46 -7.89
C PRO A 40 4.05 -9.05 -8.35
N GLY A 41 4.07 -8.78 -9.66
CA GLY A 41 4.35 -7.45 -10.23
C GLY A 41 3.13 -6.74 -10.81
N SER A 42 1.92 -7.28 -10.60
CA SER A 42 0.69 -6.73 -11.17
C SER A 42 0.08 -5.64 -10.28
N ASP A 43 -0.91 -4.91 -10.82
CA ASP A 43 -1.66 -3.91 -10.06
C ASP A 43 -2.21 -4.48 -8.74
N VAL A 44 -2.08 -3.66 -7.70
CA VAL A 44 -2.56 -3.99 -6.36
C VAL A 44 -3.91 -3.33 -6.12
N LYS A 45 -4.86 -4.11 -5.61
CA LYS A 45 -6.17 -3.63 -5.19
C LYS A 45 -6.22 -3.54 -3.67
N ASN A 46 -6.73 -2.44 -3.15
CA ASN A 46 -7.00 -2.33 -1.72
C ASN A 46 -8.17 -3.24 -1.32
N VAL A 47 -7.99 -4.05 -0.26
CA VAL A 47 -9.07 -4.90 0.29
C VAL A 47 -9.88 -4.17 1.37
N GLY A 48 -9.34 -3.07 1.90
CA GLY A 48 -9.96 -2.31 2.99
C GLY A 48 -9.83 -0.79 2.82
N PRO A 49 -10.12 -0.04 3.91
CA PRO A 49 -9.95 1.40 3.93
C PRO A 49 -8.47 1.73 3.73
N VAL A 50 -8.17 2.60 2.78
CA VAL A 50 -6.81 3.09 2.53
C VAL A 50 -6.58 4.29 3.42
N CYS A 51 -5.43 4.30 4.09
CA CYS A 51 -4.98 5.40 4.91
C CYS A 51 -4.89 6.69 4.08
N SER A 52 -5.46 7.79 4.60
CA SER A 52 -5.40 9.12 3.98
C SER A 52 -3.97 9.63 3.74
N HIS A 53 -2.98 9.14 4.48
CA HIS A 53 -1.58 9.55 4.30
C HIS A 53 -0.94 8.94 3.04
N ILE A 54 -1.53 7.90 2.44
CA ILE A 54 -1.00 7.27 1.23
C ILE A 54 -1.21 8.22 0.04
N ARG A 55 -0.10 8.54 -0.63
CA ARG A 55 -0.07 9.41 -1.81
C ARG A 55 0.11 8.63 -3.10
N ALA A 56 1.05 7.69 -3.11
CA ALA A 56 1.39 6.93 -4.29
C ALA A 56 1.76 5.49 -3.94
N HIS A 57 1.56 4.62 -4.91
CA HIS A 57 2.09 3.26 -4.94
C HIS A 57 2.97 3.16 -6.19
N GLN A 58 4.13 2.52 -6.03
CA GLN A 58 5.05 2.24 -7.11
C GLN A 58 5.66 0.86 -6.90
N ALA A 59 5.62 0.01 -7.91
CA ALA A 59 6.38 -1.24 -7.88
C ALA A 59 7.84 -0.96 -8.25
N ASP A 60 8.77 -1.52 -7.48
CA ASP A 60 10.20 -1.48 -7.78
C ASP A 60 10.58 -2.46 -8.90
N GLU A 61 11.82 -2.41 -9.38
CA GLU A 61 12.34 -3.30 -10.42
C GLU A 61 12.31 -4.78 -10.01
N ASP A 62 12.32 -5.06 -8.71
CA ASP A 62 12.18 -6.42 -8.14
C ASP A 62 10.71 -6.88 -8.01
N GLY A 63 9.74 -6.04 -8.43
CA GLY A 63 8.31 -6.32 -8.29
C GLY A 63 7.75 -6.08 -6.89
N ASN A 64 8.56 -5.55 -5.97
CA ASN A 64 8.11 -5.21 -4.62
C ASN A 64 7.32 -3.89 -4.63
N SER A 65 6.14 -3.90 -3.99
CA SER A 65 5.31 -2.71 -3.84
C SER A 65 5.94 -1.72 -2.85
N GLN A 66 6.21 -0.50 -3.28
CA GLN A 66 6.59 0.63 -2.43
C GLN A 66 5.42 1.61 -2.31
N TYR A 67 5.20 2.12 -1.09
CA TYR A 67 4.13 3.06 -0.80
C TYR A 67 4.69 4.36 -0.26
N HIS A 68 4.28 5.47 -0.86
CA HIS A 68 4.64 6.81 -0.44
C HIS A 68 3.58 7.35 0.53
N PHE A 69 4.01 7.66 1.74
CA PHE A 69 3.19 8.27 2.77
C PHE A 69 3.62 9.72 2.99
N SER A 70 2.67 10.63 3.08
CA SER A 70 2.92 12.00 3.54
C SER A 70 2.36 12.24 4.92
N ASP A 71 2.99 13.11 5.71
CA ASP A 71 2.49 13.50 7.03
C ASP A 71 1.12 14.21 6.97
N GLU A 72 0.82 14.83 5.82
CA GLU A 72 -0.48 15.46 5.56
C GLU A 72 -1.49 14.41 5.04
N PRO A 73 -2.58 14.13 5.76
CA PRO A 73 -3.64 13.25 5.26
C PRO A 73 -4.35 13.87 4.06
N ARG A 74 -4.58 13.09 3.01
CA ARG A 74 -5.46 13.48 1.92
C ARG A 74 -6.91 13.43 2.40
N GLU A 75 -7.64 14.52 2.21
CA GLU A 75 -9.09 14.50 2.34
C GLU A 75 -9.65 13.55 1.26
N PRO A 76 -10.61 12.67 1.58
CA PRO A 76 -11.27 11.88 0.56
C PRO A 76 -11.90 12.86 -0.43
N ARG A 77 -11.48 12.79 -1.70
CA ARG A 77 -12.20 13.48 -2.76
C ARG A 77 -13.58 12.84 -2.85
N GLU A 78 -14.58 13.51 -2.29
CA GLU A 78 -15.98 13.27 -2.60
C GLU A 78 -16.18 13.74 -4.04
N GLU A 79 -16.36 12.80 -4.97
CA GLU A 79 -16.76 13.05 -6.37
C GLU A 79 -18.18 12.56 -6.61
#